data_AF-A0AAW2U7M0-F1
#
_entry.id   AF-A0AAW2U7M0-F1
#
_cell.length_a   1.000
_cell.length_b   1.000
_cell.length_c   1.000
_cell.angle_alpha   90.00
_cell.angle_beta   90.00
_cell.angle_gamma   90.00
#
_symmetry.space_group_name_H-M   'P 1'
#
loop_
_entity.id
_entity.type
_entity.pdbx_description
1 polymer ?
#
loop_
_entity_poly.entity_id
_entity_poly.type
_entity_poly.pdbx_seq_one_letter_code
_entity_poly.pdbx_strand_id
1 'polypeptide(L)'
;MSGRRRDIPRLEPSEVPLQWLARLEHLQKGLQDVKYQIEGAPEDERQGVPFTDTVMADELPLNCRTPAIAEYDGTIDPMEHLSRFENAALLHRYTNGIKCRVFVTTFARVAQQWFNQLPVGAIGNFQEFRSLFLHQFASSRKLRKTELSLFAVRQKDDEPLKEYLQRFNAAALEVPAATQEVKASAFS
;
A
#
# COMPACT_ATOMS: atom_id res chain seq x y z
N MET A 1 -38.53 -45.70 29.98
CA MET A 1 -37.06 -45.60 30.16
C MET A 1 -36.69 -44.14 30.00
N SER A 2 -36.58 -43.41 31.11
CA SER A 2 -36.43 -41.95 31.14
C SER A 2 -34.95 -41.55 31.07
N GLY A 3 -34.56 -40.81 30.03
CA GLY A 3 -33.21 -40.27 29.85
C GLY A 3 -32.99 -39.05 30.75
N ARG A 4 -32.13 -39.20 31.75
CA ARG A 4 -31.75 -38.16 32.72
C ARG A 4 -31.05 -37.01 31.98
N ARG A 5 -31.70 -35.83 31.88
CA ARG A 5 -30.99 -34.57 31.57
C ARG A 5 -29.98 -34.34 32.69
N ARG A 6 -28.71 -34.14 32.33
CA ARG A 6 -27.67 -33.76 33.29
C ARG A 6 -27.86 -32.27 33.58
N ASP A 7 -28.41 -31.96 34.75
CA ASP A 7 -28.40 -30.59 35.27
C ASP A 7 -26.95 -30.17 35.49
N ILE A 8 -26.52 -29.12 34.80
CA ILE A 8 -25.20 -28.51 35.00
C ILE A 8 -25.34 -27.62 36.24
N PRO A 9 -24.62 -27.89 37.34
CA PRO A 9 -24.75 -27.10 38.56
C PRO A 9 -24.32 -25.66 38.29
N ARG A 10 -25.13 -24.69 38.73
CA ARG A 10 -24.75 -23.28 38.74
C ARG A 10 -23.81 -23.06 39.93
N LEU A 11 -22.53 -22.88 39.65
CA LEU A 11 -21.50 -22.60 40.67
C LEU A 11 -21.68 -21.18 41.22
N GLU A 12 -21.71 -21.06 42.54
CA GLU A 12 -21.79 -19.76 43.21
C GLU A 12 -20.42 -19.06 43.18
N PRO A 13 -20.34 -17.71 43.12
CA PRO A 13 -19.08 -16.98 42.90
C PRO A 13 -17.97 -17.27 43.93
N SER A 14 -18.34 -17.68 45.15
CA SER A 14 -17.40 -18.06 46.22
C SER A 14 -16.75 -19.43 46.03
N GLU A 15 -17.31 -20.27 45.16
CA GLU A 15 -16.82 -21.63 44.90
C GLU A 15 -15.87 -21.69 43.69
N VAL A 16 -15.74 -20.58 42.94
CA VAL A 16 -14.79 -20.47 41.83
C VAL A 16 -13.43 -20.06 42.40
N PRO A 17 -12.40 -20.93 42.35
CA PRO A 17 -11.09 -20.57 42.90
C PRO A 17 -10.54 -19.33 42.19
N LEU A 18 -9.94 -18.40 42.94
CA LEU A 18 -9.44 -17.13 42.37
C LEU A 18 -8.46 -17.34 41.19
N GLN A 19 -7.68 -18.42 41.23
CA GLN A 19 -6.79 -18.83 40.13
C GLN A 19 -7.53 -19.15 38.81
N TRP A 20 -8.78 -19.61 38.89
CA TRP A 20 -9.62 -19.90 37.73
C TRP A 20 -10.20 -18.63 37.14
N LEU A 21 -10.61 -17.66 37.96
CA LEU A 21 -11.05 -16.34 37.48
C LEU A 21 -9.90 -15.63 36.76
N ALA A 22 -8.71 -15.60 37.36
CA ALA A 22 -7.53 -15.01 36.72
C ALA A 22 -7.17 -15.69 35.39
N ARG A 23 -7.30 -17.04 35.30
CA ARG A 23 -7.11 -17.79 34.05
C ARG A 23 -8.17 -17.44 33.00
N LEU A 24 -9.43 -17.30 33.39
CA LEU A 24 -10.51 -16.93 32.48
C LEU A 24 -10.33 -15.50 31.96
N GLU A 25 -9.95 -14.56 32.81
CA GLU A 25 -9.64 -13.18 32.42
C GLU A 25 -8.45 -13.12 31.45
N HIS A 26 -7.39 -13.89 31.71
CA HIS A 26 -6.24 -14.01 30.79
C HIS A 26 -6.65 -14.58 29.43
N LEU A 27 -7.49 -15.61 29.41
CA LEU A 27 -8.00 -16.20 28.17
C LEU A 27 -8.93 -15.24 27.43
N GLN A 28 -9.79 -14.53 28.14
CA GLN A 28 -10.70 -13.55 27.56
C GLN A 28 -9.94 -12.36 26.97
N LYS A 29 -8.88 -11.90 27.65
CA LYS A 29 -7.97 -10.87 27.13
C LYS A 29 -7.21 -11.35 25.90
N GLY A 30 -6.67 -12.58 25.92
CA GLY A 30 -6.01 -13.17 24.76
C GLY A 30 -6.95 -13.33 23.56
N LEU A 31 -8.21 -13.71 23.80
CA LEU A 31 -9.24 -13.77 22.76
C LEU A 31 -9.59 -12.39 22.21
N GLN A 32 -9.64 -11.35 23.05
CA GLN A 32 -9.84 -9.97 22.61
C GLN A 32 -8.65 -9.45 21.79
N ASP A 33 -7.41 -9.75 22.20
CA ASP A 33 -6.20 -9.37 21.48
C ASP A 33 -6.13 -10.05 20.10
N VAL A 34 -6.44 -11.36 20.03
CA VAL A 34 -6.51 -12.09 18.76
C VAL A 34 -7.66 -11.58 17.89
N LYS A 35 -8.82 -11.28 18.48
CA LYS A 35 -9.95 -10.67 17.77
C LYS A 35 -9.58 -9.30 17.20
N TYR A 36 -8.86 -8.48 17.97
CA TYR A 36 -8.35 -7.17 17.54
C TYR A 36 -7.33 -7.28 16.39
N GLN A 37 -6.51 -8.33 16.40
CA GLN A 37 -5.54 -8.61 15.32
C GLN A 37 -6.21 -9.10 14.03
N ILE A 38 -7.36 -9.79 14.12
CA ILE A 38 -8.07 -10.35 12.96
C ILE A 38 -9.11 -9.37 12.38
N GLU A 39 -9.86 -8.68 13.23
CA GLU A 39 -11.00 -7.83 12.85
C GLU A 39 -10.70 -6.32 12.90
N GLY A 40 -9.60 -5.91 13.55
CA GLY A 40 -9.32 -4.50 13.82
C GLY A 40 -10.23 -3.89 14.90
N ALA A 41 -9.92 -2.66 15.33
CA ALA A 41 -10.67 -1.94 16.36
C ALA A 41 -12.14 -1.65 15.95
N PRO A 42 -13.09 -1.59 16.90
CA PRO A 42 -14.49 -1.24 16.62
C PRO A 42 -14.59 0.13 15.96
N GLU A 43 -15.48 0.26 14.97
CA GLU A 43 -15.54 1.36 14.00
C GLU A 43 -15.80 2.78 14.56
N ASP A 44 -15.93 2.94 15.88
CA ASP A 44 -16.33 4.21 16.54
C ASP A 44 -15.13 5.13 16.91
N GLU A 45 -13.88 4.68 16.77
CA GLU A 45 -12.67 5.53 16.92
C GLU A 45 -12.18 6.14 15.58
N ARG A 46 -12.96 6.03 14.50
CA ARG A 46 -12.59 6.49 13.14
C ARG A 46 -12.83 7.99 12.91
N GLN A 47 -12.40 8.87 13.82
CA GLN A 47 -12.38 10.32 13.59
C GLN A 47 -10.98 10.94 13.66
N GLY A 48 -9.93 10.12 13.62
CA GLY A 48 -8.57 10.58 13.39
C GLY A 48 -8.13 10.37 11.94
N VAL A 49 -7.41 11.34 11.38
CA VAL A 49 -6.68 11.11 10.11
C VAL A 49 -5.43 10.25 10.37
N PRO A 50 -4.94 9.46 9.41
CA PRO A 50 -3.70 8.68 9.55
C PRO A 50 -2.42 9.49 9.73
N PHE A 51 -2.52 10.81 9.87
CA PHE A 51 -1.41 11.74 10.01
C PHE A 51 -1.20 12.12 11.48
N THR A 52 0.05 12.30 11.90
CA THR A 52 0.37 12.86 13.22
C THR A 52 0.07 14.35 13.28
N ASP A 53 0.00 14.91 14.49
CA ASP A 53 -0.14 16.35 14.71
C ASP A 53 0.97 17.15 14.04
N THR A 54 2.19 16.62 13.93
CA THR A 54 3.30 17.26 13.23
C THR A 54 3.00 17.48 11.74
N VAL A 55 2.38 16.49 11.08
CA VAL A 55 1.97 16.62 9.67
C VAL A 55 0.80 17.60 9.52
N MET A 56 -0.09 17.62 10.51
CA MET A 56 -1.27 18.50 10.52
C MET A 56 -0.94 19.95 10.87
N ALA A 57 0.14 20.18 11.62
CA ALA A 57 0.62 21.50 12.04
C ALA A 57 1.24 22.32 10.90
N ASP A 58 1.68 21.67 9.81
CA ASP A 58 2.14 22.38 8.63
C ASP A 58 1.00 23.19 8.00
N GLU A 59 1.14 24.51 8.03
CA GLU A 59 0.17 25.44 7.43
C GLU A 59 0.12 25.23 5.91
N LEU A 60 -1.05 24.85 5.39
CA LEU A 60 -1.28 24.88 3.95
C LEU A 60 -1.45 26.33 3.51
N PRO A 61 -0.68 26.82 2.53
CA PRO A 61 -0.97 28.09 1.89
C PRO A 61 -2.43 28.10 1.40
N LEU A 62 -3.13 29.22 1.56
CA LEU A 62 -4.53 29.38 1.10
C LEU A 62 -4.71 29.05 -0.40
N ASN A 63 -3.62 29.15 -1.18
CA ASN A 63 -3.55 28.81 -2.59
C ASN A 63 -2.71 27.55 -2.86
N CYS A 64 -2.65 26.61 -1.91
CA CYS A 64 -1.96 25.34 -2.09
C CYS A 64 -2.54 24.63 -3.32
N ARG A 65 -1.77 24.65 -4.41
CA ARG A 65 -2.17 24.01 -5.66
C ARG A 65 -2.00 22.52 -5.49
N THR A 66 -2.95 21.71 -5.96
CA THR A 66 -2.72 20.29 -6.12
C THR A 66 -1.86 20.08 -7.38
N PRO A 67 -0.88 19.16 -7.34
CA PRO A 67 -0.08 18.85 -8.51
C PRO A 67 -0.99 18.22 -9.57
N ALA A 68 -0.83 18.64 -10.83
CA ALA A 68 -1.57 18.08 -11.96
C ALA A 68 -0.94 16.75 -12.40
N ILE A 69 -1.02 15.74 -11.53
CA ILE A 69 -0.62 14.36 -11.83
C ILE A 69 -1.85 13.46 -11.91
N ALA A 70 -1.75 12.36 -12.66
CA ALA A 70 -2.82 11.37 -12.73
C ALA A 70 -3.05 10.73 -11.35
N GLU A 71 -4.30 10.35 -11.10
CA GLU A 71 -4.64 9.61 -9.88
C GLU A 71 -4.02 8.21 -9.88
N TYR A 72 -3.67 7.72 -8.70
CA TYR A 72 -3.15 6.38 -8.47
C TYR A 72 -4.25 5.49 -7.94
N ASP A 73 -4.69 4.54 -8.77
CA ASP A 73 -5.76 3.59 -8.42
C ASP A 73 -5.24 2.24 -7.91
N GLY A 74 -3.90 2.08 -7.83
CA GLY A 74 -3.24 0.84 -7.44
C GLY A 74 -2.73 -0.02 -8.59
N THR A 75 -2.96 0.36 -9.86
CA THR A 75 -2.63 -0.50 -11.02
C THR A 75 -1.30 -0.18 -11.68
N ILE A 76 -0.85 1.08 -11.62
CA ILE A 76 0.42 1.51 -12.21
C ILE A 76 1.58 1.32 -11.25
N ASP A 77 2.81 1.43 -11.78
CA ASP A 77 4.02 1.32 -10.95
C ASP A 77 4.02 2.40 -9.85
N PRO A 78 4.02 2.02 -8.56
CA PRO A 78 4.04 2.98 -7.47
C PRO A 78 5.30 3.85 -7.47
N MET A 79 6.45 3.35 -7.94
CA MET A 79 7.68 4.15 -8.01
C MET A 79 7.55 5.25 -9.06
N GLU A 80 6.89 4.97 -10.18
CA GLU A 80 6.66 5.94 -11.25
C GLU A 80 5.71 7.05 -10.78
N HIS A 81 4.61 6.68 -10.11
CA HIS A 81 3.67 7.64 -9.51
C HIS A 81 4.35 8.52 -8.47
N LEU A 82 5.11 7.91 -7.56
CA LEU A 82 5.85 8.62 -6.52
C LEU A 82 6.86 9.60 -7.11
N SER A 83 7.60 9.20 -8.16
CA SER A 83 8.57 10.10 -8.82
C SER A 83 7.88 11.32 -9.47
N ARG A 84 6.74 11.11 -10.14
CA ARG A 84 5.93 12.21 -10.68
C ARG A 84 5.49 13.18 -9.60
N PHE A 85 5.00 12.64 -8.48
CA PHE A 85 4.59 13.45 -7.34
C PHE A 85 5.77 14.22 -6.74
N GLU A 86 6.92 13.58 -6.51
CA GLU A 86 8.10 14.23 -5.93
C GLU A 86 8.61 15.38 -6.81
N ASN A 87 8.60 15.21 -8.14
CA ASN A 87 8.94 16.26 -9.09
C ASN A 87 7.96 17.44 -9.00
N ALA A 88 6.65 17.17 -8.94
CA ALA A 88 5.66 18.22 -8.81
C ALA A 88 5.75 18.94 -7.45
N ALA A 89 5.96 18.18 -6.37
CA ALA A 89 6.13 18.70 -5.02
C ALA A 89 7.38 19.60 -4.91
N LEU A 90 8.45 19.27 -5.63
CA LEU A 90 9.65 20.10 -5.73
C LEU A 90 9.34 21.46 -6.37
N LEU A 91 8.60 21.47 -7.49
CA LEU A 91 8.19 22.71 -8.18
C LEU A 91 7.30 23.60 -7.31
N HIS A 92 6.41 22.99 -6.52
CA HIS A 92 5.54 23.71 -5.59
C HIS A 92 6.19 24.01 -4.24
N ARG A 93 7.43 23.56 -4.01
CA ARG A 93 8.20 23.76 -2.76
C ARG A 93 7.46 23.29 -1.50
N TYR A 94 6.77 22.15 -1.58
CA TYR A 94 6.06 21.61 -0.42
C TYR A 94 7.01 21.19 0.70
N THR A 95 6.62 21.48 1.93
CA THR A 95 7.20 20.91 3.16
C THR A 95 6.79 19.44 3.32
N ASN A 96 7.37 18.73 4.29
CA ASN A 96 7.06 17.32 4.50
C ASN A 96 5.59 17.07 4.87
N GLY A 97 4.98 17.89 5.73
CA GLY A 97 3.57 17.73 6.09
C GLY A 97 2.64 18.03 4.92
N ILE A 98 2.94 19.09 4.16
CA ILE A 98 2.20 19.40 2.92
C ILE A 98 2.32 18.25 1.91
N LYS A 99 3.52 17.67 1.72
CA LYS A 99 3.68 16.50 0.84
C LYS A 99 2.77 15.36 1.25
N CYS A 100 2.67 15.02 2.54
CA CYS A 100 1.76 13.96 3.00
C CYS A 100 0.31 14.26 2.63
N ARG A 101 -0.15 15.46 2.98
CA ARG A 101 -1.56 15.88 2.81
C ARG A 101 -1.95 16.03 1.35
N VAL A 102 -1.03 16.44 0.48
CA VAL A 102 -1.28 16.57 -0.96
C VAL A 102 -1.10 15.22 -1.66
N PHE A 103 -0.23 14.33 -1.19
CA PHE A 103 -0.04 13.02 -1.82
C PHE A 103 -1.31 12.16 -1.75
N VAL A 104 -2.02 12.18 -0.62
CA VAL A 104 -3.28 11.44 -0.49
C VAL A 104 -4.37 11.93 -1.46
N THR A 105 -4.36 13.21 -1.86
CA THR A 105 -5.33 13.71 -2.86
C THR A 105 -5.10 13.14 -4.25
N THR A 106 -4.00 12.42 -4.46
CA THR A 106 -3.68 11.75 -5.72
C THR A 106 -4.15 10.30 -5.72
N PHE A 107 -4.73 9.78 -4.63
CA PHE A 107 -5.18 8.41 -4.54
C PHE A 107 -6.62 8.24 -5.02
N ALA A 108 -6.87 7.11 -5.66
CA ALA A 108 -8.19 6.68 -6.07
C ALA A 108 -8.42 5.21 -5.72
N ARG A 109 -9.69 4.82 -5.65
CA ARG A 109 -10.13 3.40 -5.56
C ARG A 109 -9.36 2.63 -4.48
N VAL A 110 -8.58 1.61 -4.87
CA VAL A 110 -7.86 0.72 -3.94
C VAL A 110 -6.85 1.48 -3.09
N ALA A 111 -6.19 2.49 -3.66
CA ALA A 111 -5.23 3.32 -2.92
C ALA A 111 -5.90 4.18 -1.85
N GLN A 112 -7.07 4.75 -2.17
CA GLN A 112 -7.85 5.52 -1.19
C GLN A 112 -8.39 4.62 -0.08
N GLN A 113 -8.87 3.42 -0.41
CA GLN A 113 -9.35 2.44 0.58
C GLN A 113 -8.23 2.02 1.53
N TRP A 114 -7.04 1.72 1.00
CA TRP A 114 -5.87 1.40 1.82
C TRP A 114 -5.53 2.54 2.78
N PHE A 115 -5.47 3.78 2.29
CA PHE A 115 -5.16 4.94 3.14
C PHE A 115 -6.16 5.07 4.30
N ASN A 116 -7.46 4.90 4.03
CA ASN A 116 -8.51 4.99 5.03
C ASN A 116 -8.45 3.86 6.09
N GLN A 117 -7.71 2.79 5.85
CA GLN A 117 -7.52 1.68 6.78
C GLN A 117 -6.27 1.84 7.66
N LEU A 118 -5.44 2.86 7.41
CA LEU A 118 -4.26 3.10 8.21
C LEU A 118 -4.65 3.57 9.63
N PRO A 119 -3.89 3.15 10.66
CA PRO A 119 -4.11 3.65 12.02
C PRO A 119 -3.97 5.17 12.10
N VAL A 120 -4.74 5.79 13.00
CA VAL A 120 -4.61 7.22 13.32
C VAL A 120 -3.17 7.53 13.73
N GLY A 121 -2.60 8.60 13.18
CA GLY A 121 -1.23 9.01 13.51
C GLY A 121 -0.12 8.09 12.98
N ALA A 122 -0.41 7.13 12.09
CA ALA A 122 0.58 6.22 11.54
C ALA A 122 1.67 6.90 10.68
N ILE A 123 1.40 8.10 10.16
CA ILE A 123 2.28 8.83 9.25
C ILE A 123 2.78 10.11 9.92
N GLY A 124 4.06 10.12 10.32
CA GLY A 124 4.73 11.26 10.96
C GLY A 124 5.45 12.21 10.01
N ASN A 125 5.81 11.75 8.81
CA ASN A 125 6.44 12.55 7.76
C ASN A 125 6.31 11.87 6.39
N PHE A 126 6.77 12.55 5.34
CA PHE A 126 6.64 12.05 3.98
C PHE A 126 7.51 10.81 3.69
N GLN A 127 8.65 10.62 4.36
CA GLN A 127 9.49 9.44 4.16
C GLN A 127 8.85 8.16 4.71
N GLU A 128 8.19 8.27 5.87
CA GLU A 128 7.37 7.18 6.42
C GLU A 128 6.20 6.85 5.50
N PHE A 129 5.48 7.88 5.01
CA PHE A 129 4.36 7.67 4.09
C PHE A 129 4.82 6.98 2.80
N ARG A 130 5.91 7.47 2.20
CA ARG A 130 6.55 6.85 1.03
C ARG A 130 6.85 5.37 1.27
N SER A 131 7.42 5.04 2.43
CA SER A 131 7.79 3.66 2.76
C SER A 131 6.57 2.75 2.88
N LEU A 132 5.52 3.20 3.59
CA LEU A 132 4.25 2.48 3.71
C LEU A 132 3.59 2.25 2.35
N PHE A 133 3.54 3.30 1.52
CA PHE A 133 2.97 3.23 0.18
C PHE A 133 3.71 2.22 -0.72
N LEU A 134 5.04 2.31 -0.78
CA LEU A 134 5.84 1.39 -1.59
C LEU A 134 5.80 -0.05 -1.09
N HIS A 135 5.61 -0.24 0.21
CA HIS A 135 5.43 -1.56 0.81
C HIS A 135 4.07 -2.15 0.43
N GLN A 136 2.99 -1.38 0.58
CA GLN A 136 1.63 -1.80 0.25
C GLN A 136 1.48 -2.22 -1.22
N PHE A 137 1.98 -1.38 -2.14
CA PHE A 137 1.80 -1.58 -3.58
C PHE A 137 2.98 -2.28 -4.24
N ALA A 138 3.78 -3.03 -3.47
CA ALA A 138 4.96 -3.71 -3.99
C ALA A 138 4.65 -4.67 -5.15
N SER A 139 3.47 -5.29 -5.16
CA SER A 139 3.00 -6.18 -6.24
C SER A 139 2.65 -5.44 -7.54
N SER A 140 2.26 -4.16 -7.47
CA SER A 140 1.99 -3.32 -8.63
C SER A 140 3.24 -2.73 -9.27
N ARG A 141 4.43 -3.00 -8.71
CA ARG A 141 5.70 -2.58 -9.30
C ARG A 141 5.84 -3.21 -10.67
N LYS A 142 6.15 -2.39 -11.67
CA LYS A 142 6.44 -2.90 -13.01
C LYS A 142 7.67 -3.80 -12.89
N LEU A 143 7.52 -5.07 -13.27
CA LEU A 143 8.65 -5.97 -13.31
C LEU A 143 9.67 -5.37 -14.28
N ARG A 144 10.89 -5.13 -13.81
CA ARG A 144 11.98 -4.69 -14.67
C ARG A 144 12.14 -5.72 -15.78
N LYS A 145 11.99 -5.27 -17.02
CA LYS A 145 12.25 -6.10 -18.18
C LYS A 145 13.73 -6.45 -18.20
N THR A 146 14.02 -7.73 -18.39
CA THR A 146 15.39 -8.26 -18.44
C THR A 146 15.87 -8.34 -19.88
N GLU A 147 17.17 -8.55 -20.10
CA GLU A 147 17.71 -8.80 -21.43
C GLU A 147 17.00 -9.97 -22.13
N LEU A 148 16.62 -11.02 -21.39
CA LEU A 148 15.82 -12.14 -21.91
C LEU A 148 14.47 -11.70 -22.49
N SER A 149 13.87 -10.64 -21.95
CA SER A 149 12.61 -10.11 -22.49
C SER A 149 12.77 -9.41 -23.84
N LEU A 150 13.98 -8.96 -24.19
CA LEU A 150 14.29 -8.43 -25.53
C LEU A 150 14.32 -9.54 -26.57
N PHE A 151 14.92 -10.69 -26.27
CA PHE A 151 14.95 -11.86 -27.17
C PHE A 151 13.55 -12.45 -27.45
N ALA A 152 12.57 -12.15 -26.60
CA ALA A 152 11.18 -12.52 -26.81
C ALA A 152 10.46 -11.59 -27.81
N VAL A 153 11.03 -10.42 -28.14
CA VAL A 153 10.47 -9.50 -29.13
C VAL A 153 10.93 -9.91 -30.52
N ARG A 154 10.22 -10.86 -31.12
CA ARG A 154 10.45 -11.28 -32.52
C ARG A 154 9.55 -10.53 -33.49
N GLN A 155 10.02 -10.42 -34.73
CA GLN A 155 9.18 -10.00 -35.85
C GLN A 155 8.15 -11.09 -36.15
N LYS A 156 6.91 -10.70 -36.40
CA LYS A 156 5.86 -11.65 -36.82
C LYS A 156 5.84 -11.78 -38.35
N ASP A 157 5.34 -12.91 -38.84
CA ASP A 157 5.33 -13.22 -40.28
C ASP A 157 4.59 -12.19 -41.13
N ASP A 158 3.57 -11.54 -40.57
CA ASP A 158 2.71 -10.54 -41.21
C ASP A 158 3.03 -9.08 -40.81
N GLU A 159 4.10 -8.86 -40.05
CA GLU A 159 4.42 -7.55 -39.51
C GLU A 159 5.45 -6.80 -40.37
N PRO A 160 5.15 -5.56 -40.79
CA PRO A 160 6.12 -4.71 -41.47
C PRO A 160 7.34 -4.43 -40.59
N LEU A 161 8.53 -4.47 -41.18
CA LEU A 161 9.81 -4.24 -40.46
C LEU A 161 9.82 -2.95 -39.62
N LYS A 162 9.16 -1.89 -40.11
CA LYS A 162 9.05 -0.61 -39.42
C LYS A 162 8.30 -0.73 -38.09
N GLU A 163 7.20 -1.48 -38.04
CA GLU A 163 6.40 -1.69 -36.84
C GLU A 163 7.16 -2.58 -35.84
N TYR A 164 7.83 -3.62 -36.33
CA TYR A 164 8.74 -4.43 -35.54
C TYR A 164 9.83 -3.58 -34.87
N LEU A 165 10.54 -2.75 -35.66
CA LEU A 165 11.60 -1.87 -35.15
C LEU A 165 11.09 -0.91 -34.09
N GLN A 166 9.88 -0.38 -34.24
CA GLN A 166 9.27 0.49 -33.22
C GLN A 166 9.04 -0.27 -31.92
N ARG A 167 8.50 -1.50 -31.97
CA ARG A 167 8.30 -2.33 -30.77
C ARG A 167 9.62 -2.75 -30.12
N PHE A 168 10.59 -3.19 -30.92
CA PHE A 168 11.89 -3.61 -30.44
C PHE A 168 12.63 -2.47 -29.73
N ASN A 169 12.64 -1.27 -30.34
CA ASN A 169 13.26 -0.09 -29.72
C ASN A 169 12.53 0.34 -28.44
N ALA A 170 11.19 0.30 -28.42
CA ALA A 170 10.42 0.57 -27.20
C ALA A 170 10.75 -0.41 -26.07
N ALA A 171 10.87 -1.71 -26.38
CA ALA A 171 11.28 -2.72 -25.42
C ALA A 171 12.72 -2.51 -24.92
N ALA A 172 13.64 -2.10 -25.80
CA ALA A 172 15.04 -1.85 -25.47
C ALA A 172 15.25 -0.65 -24.54
N LEU A 173 14.35 0.33 -24.56
CA LEU A 173 14.35 1.45 -23.61
C LEU A 173 13.91 1.02 -22.20
N GLU A 174 13.13 -0.05 -22.09
CA GLU A 174 12.64 -0.59 -20.81
C GLU A 174 13.62 -1.57 -20.14
N VAL A 175 14.77 -1.88 -20.77
CA VAL A 175 15.85 -2.72 -20.23
C VAL A 175 17.11 -1.88 -20.02
N PRO A 176 17.26 -1.18 -18.87
CA PRO A 176 18.38 -0.27 -18.62
C PRO A 176 19.75 -0.95 -18.58
N ALA A 177 19.79 -2.27 -18.39
CA ALA A 177 21.02 -3.06 -18.31
C ALA A 177 21.50 -3.62 -19.66
N ALA A 178 20.67 -3.57 -20.71
CA ALA A 178 21.01 -4.17 -22.00
C ALA A 178 22.12 -3.37 -22.71
N THR A 179 23.28 -4.00 -22.90
CA THR A 179 24.37 -3.43 -23.69
C THR A 179 24.02 -3.36 -25.18
N GLN A 180 24.80 -2.62 -25.97
CA GLN A 180 24.58 -2.53 -27.41
C GLN A 180 24.74 -3.90 -28.10
N GLU A 181 25.65 -4.73 -27.59
CA GLU A 181 25.90 -6.09 -28.08
C GLU A 181 24.70 -7.01 -27.85
N VAL A 182 24.06 -6.90 -26.67
CA VAL A 182 22.86 -7.67 -26.34
C VAL A 182 21.67 -7.23 -27.21
N LYS A 183 21.53 -5.93 -27.46
CA LYS A 183 20.49 -5.40 -28.36
C LYS A 183 20.70 -5.87 -29.81
N ALA A 184 21.94 -5.88 -30.30
CA ALA A 184 22.26 -6.37 -31.63
C ALA A 184 22.02 -7.89 -31.76
N SER A 185 22.28 -8.65 -30.70
CA SER A 185 22.09 -10.11 -30.69
C SER A 185 20.63 -10.53 -30.55
N ALA A 186 19.79 -9.73 -29.91
CA ALA A 186 18.35 -9.94 -29.82
C ALA A 186 17.59 -9.56 -31.10
N PHE A 187 18.26 -8.85 -32.02
CA PHE A 187 17.76 -8.51 -33.35
C PHE A 187 17.98 -9.71 -34.29
N SER A 188 17.11 -10.72 -34.21
CA SER A 188 17.17 -11.94 -35.03
C SER A 188 15.80 -12.38 -35.55
#